data_AF-A0A6V7Y3S6-F1
#
_entry.id   AF-A0A6V7Y3S6-F1
#
_cell.length_a   1.000
_cell.length_b   1.000
_cell.length_c   1.000
_cell.angle_alpha   90.00
_cell.angle_beta   90.00
_cell.angle_gamma   90.00
#
_symmetry.space_group_name_H-M   'P 1'
#
loop_
_entity.id
_entity.type
_entity.pdbx_description
1 polymer ?
#
loop_
_entity_poly.entity_id
_entity_poly.type
_entity_poly.pdbx_seq_one_letter_code
_entity_poly.pdbx_strand_id
1 'polypeptide(L)'
;MNQKCPIYDKDGKLIDLQKNEMILNSLNKILNTICYIVHEMGITKIDGDSPNSQNNNKNIAKKGGRKINLGEAIQLILNQNELRVKTRLMKYWQRFEQLCNKLKDAGEKTKAYRNAIDTCMDTLNQNGAFLEHPDAYELTFNGSVSQDLLNRKLSLRSMRQCLKMAVDGYEEAVQERREVEEMKNEYEKMEPSHVFMNDYDKRILDFHLASLESSIGAPLRTVALKDWDQDDLYGFDGSHITGSCKFINNEKRCTLVSVNFLHNPYSFMHIQLQN
;
A
#
# COMPACT_ATOMS: atom_id res chain seq x y z
N MET A 1 9.73 32.95 -18.34
CA MET A 1 8.59 32.97 -17.40
C MET A 1 7.33 32.92 -18.25
N ASN A 2 6.42 31.95 -18.19
CA ASN A 2 6.17 30.88 -17.24
C ASN A 2 5.69 29.64 -18.03
N GLN A 3 6.35 28.49 -17.85
CA GLN A 3 5.81 27.16 -18.19
C GLN A 3 4.64 26.76 -17.24
N LYS A 4 3.95 27.75 -16.67
CA LYS A 4 2.86 27.51 -15.72
C LYS A 4 1.58 27.40 -16.53
N CYS A 5 1.13 26.17 -16.74
CA CYS A 5 -0.22 25.86 -17.22
C CYS A 5 -1.14 25.71 -16.00
N PRO A 6 -1.90 26.76 -15.59
CA PRO A 6 -2.86 26.62 -14.51
C PRO A 6 -3.99 25.69 -14.96
N ILE A 7 -4.19 24.60 -14.22
CA ILE A 7 -5.29 23.68 -14.43
C ILE A 7 -6.44 24.10 -13.52
N TYR A 8 -7.65 24.10 -14.05
CA TYR A 8 -8.87 24.39 -13.31
C TYR A 8 -9.73 23.13 -13.22
N ASP A 9 -10.29 22.86 -12.05
CA ASP A 9 -11.28 21.78 -11.88
C ASP A 9 -12.59 22.13 -12.59
N LYS A 10 -13.52 21.18 -12.68
CA LYS A 10 -14.86 21.33 -13.28
C LYS A 10 -15.67 22.52 -12.72
N ASP A 11 -15.40 22.91 -11.48
CA ASP A 11 -16.06 24.02 -10.79
C ASP A 11 -15.36 25.37 -11.07
N GLY A 12 -14.36 25.41 -11.95
CA GLY A 12 -13.56 26.59 -12.27
C GLY A 12 -12.53 26.96 -11.20
N LYS A 13 -12.34 26.12 -10.18
CA LYS A 13 -11.35 26.33 -9.11
C LYS A 13 -9.96 25.96 -9.58
N LEU A 14 -8.98 26.81 -9.29
CA LEU A 14 -7.57 26.53 -9.57
C LEU A 14 -7.09 25.32 -8.76
N ILE A 15 -6.48 24.36 -9.45
CA ILE A 15 -5.85 23.19 -8.84
C ILE A 15 -4.53 23.60 -8.20
N ASP A 16 -4.28 23.09 -7.00
CA ASP A 16 -3.02 23.31 -6.29
C ASP A 16 -1.82 22.82 -7.12
N LEU A 17 -0.78 23.66 -7.19
CA LEU A 17 0.41 23.41 -8.00
C LEU A 17 1.16 22.17 -7.51
N GLN A 18 1.28 21.98 -6.19
CA GLN A 18 1.99 20.81 -5.64
C GLN A 18 1.30 19.50 -6.01
N LYS A 19 -0.03 19.46 -5.91
CA LYS A 19 -0.83 18.31 -6.36
C LYS A 19 -0.65 18.06 -7.86
N ASN A 20 -0.70 19.11 -8.67
CA ASN A 20 -0.50 18.98 -10.11
C ASN A 20 0.89 18.38 -10.44
N GLU A 21 1.95 18.92 -9.85
CA GLU A 21 3.32 18.42 -10.02
C GLU A 21 3.48 16.98 -9.54
N MET A 22 2.85 16.61 -8.41
CA MET A 22 2.87 15.24 -7.90
C MET A 22 2.24 14.26 -8.88
N ILE A 23 1.10 14.62 -9.48
CA ILE A 23 0.37 13.77 -10.43
C ILE A 23 1.13 13.66 -11.75
N LEU A 24 1.70 14.78 -12.24
CA LEU A 24 2.55 14.79 -13.43
C LEU A 24 3.79 13.91 -13.24
N ASN A 25 4.45 14.02 -12.09
CA ASN A 25 5.59 13.16 -11.73
C ASN A 25 5.19 11.68 -11.62
N SER A 26 3.97 11.40 -11.15
CA SER A 26 3.40 10.05 -11.15
C SER A 26 3.26 9.50 -12.58
N LEU A 27 2.73 10.31 -13.51
CA LEU A 27 2.58 9.91 -14.90
C LEU A 27 3.93 9.68 -15.59
N ASN A 28 4.90 10.58 -15.38
CA ASN A 28 6.25 10.40 -15.90
C ASN A 28 6.91 9.11 -15.39
N LYS A 29 6.67 8.73 -14.12
CA LYS A 29 7.12 7.43 -13.59
C LYS A 29 6.44 6.25 -14.28
N ILE A 30 5.15 6.36 -14.60
CA ILE A 30 4.42 5.32 -15.35
C ILE A 30 5.02 5.18 -16.75
N LEU A 31 5.22 6.28 -17.48
CA LEU A 31 5.82 6.28 -18.81
C LEU A 31 7.24 5.69 -18.79
N ASN A 32 8.10 6.10 -17.85
CA ASN A 32 9.43 5.53 -17.71
C ASN A 32 9.40 4.02 -17.41
N THR A 33 8.43 3.56 -16.62
CA THR A 33 8.24 2.13 -16.34
C THR A 33 7.83 1.39 -17.61
N ILE A 34 6.97 2.00 -18.43
CA ILE A 34 6.58 1.45 -19.73
C ILE A 34 7.79 1.35 -20.67
N CYS A 35 8.58 2.43 -20.81
CA CYS A 35 9.80 2.42 -21.61
C CYS A 35 10.75 1.30 -21.15
N TYR A 36 10.94 1.13 -19.84
CA TYR A 36 11.73 0.03 -19.30
C TYR A 36 11.16 -1.35 -19.68
N ILE A 37 9.85 -1.57 -19.52
CA ILE A 37 9.19 -2.84 -19.89
C ILE A 37 9.36 -3.16 -21.38
N VAL A 38 9.28 -2.14 -22.23
CA VAL A 38 9.29 -2.28 -23.68
C VAL A 38 10.71 -2.48 -24.21
N HIS A 39 11.64 -1.62 -23.82
CA HIS A 39 12.99 -1.58 -24.38
C HIS A 39 13.94 -2.54 -23.66
N GLU A 40 13.87 -2.64 -22.32
CA GLU A 40 14.77 -3.51 -21.55
C GLU A 40 14.23 -4.95 -21.45
N MET A 41 12.92 -5.10 -21.19
CA MET A 41 12.32 -6.45 -21.04
C MET A 41 11.75 -7.02 -22.34
N GLY A 42 11.64 -6.22 -23.41
CA GLY A 42 11.12 -6.68 -24.71
C GLY A 42 9.64 -7.03 -24.72
N ILE A 43 8.88 -6.66 -23.68
CA ILE A 43 7.48 -7.06 -23.51
C ILE A 43 6.60 -6.11 -24.32
N THR A 44 6.15 -6.59 -25.48
CA THR A 44 5.29 -5.80 -26.40
C THR A 44 4.01 -6.54 -26.80
N LYS A 45 3.82 -7.77 -26.31
CA LYS A 45 2.69 -8.65 -26.61
C LYS A 45 2.15 -9.30 -25.34
N ILE A 46 0.85 -9.51 -25.29
CA ILE A 46 0.17 -10.26 -24.22
C ILE A 46 -0.59 -11.42 -24.87
N ASP A 47 -0.65 -12.55 -24.17
CA ASP A 47 -1.48 -13.68 -24.56
C ASP A 47 -2.95 -13.38 -24.24
N GLY A 48 -3.82 -13.34 -25.26
CA GLY A 48 -5.25 -13.11 -25.10
C GLY A 48 -5.91 -12.33 -26.25
N ASP A 49 -7.20 -12.55 -26.44
CA ASP A 49 -8.02 -11.82 -27.42
C ASP A 49 -8.18 -10.35 -27.03
N SER A 50 -8.32 -9.47 -28.03
CA SER A 50 -8.57 -8.04 -27.78
C SER A 50 -9.90 -7.86 -27.03
N PRO A 51 -9.97 -7.02 -25.98
CA PRO A 51 -11.22 -6.75 -25.27
C PRO A 51 -12.32 -6.15 -26.17
N ASN A 52 -11.97 -5.62 -27.35
CA ASN A 52 -12.90 -5.08 -28.35
C ASN A 52 -13.05 -5.97 -29.60
N SER A 53 -12.55 -7.20 -29.60
CA SER A 53 -12.77 -8.12 -30.73
C SER A 53 -14.15 -8.78 -30.61
N GLN A 54 -15.18 -8.05 -31.04
CA GLN A 54 -16.52 -8.58 -31.32
C GLN A 54 -16.55 -9.45 -32.59
N ASN A 55 -15.50 -10.24 -32.82
CA ASN A 55 -15.45 -11.22 -33.90
C ASN A 55 -15.76 -12.61 -33.34
N ASN A 56 -16.92 -13.13 -33.70
CA ASN A 56 -17.43 -14.47 -33.33
C ASN A 56 -16.61 -15.65 -33.89
N ASN A 57 -15.42 -15.42 -34.44
CA ASN A 57 -14.57 -16.47 -34.99
C ASN A 57 -13.56 -16.97 -33.95
N LYS A 58 -14.08 -17.77 -33.01
CA LYS A 58 -13.37 -18.36 -31.85
C LYS A 58 -12.30 -19.42 -32.19
N ASN A 59 -11.92 -19.60 -33.45
CA ASN A 59 -11.17 -20.79 -33.91
C ASN A 59 -9.87 -20.49 -34.67
N ILE A 60 -9.13 -19.43 -34.34
CA ILE A 60 -7.70 -19.35 -34.67
C ILE A 60 -6.99 -18.73 -33.49
N ALA A 61 -6.51 -19.57 -32.56
CA ALA A 61 -5.45 -19.18 -31.64
C ALA A 61 -4.23 -18.81 -32.49
N LYS A 62 -4.13 -17.53 -32.89
CA LYS A 62 -2.93 -17.01 -33.53
C LYS A 62 -1.80 -17.19 -32.53
N LYS A 63 -0.85 -18.04 -32.91
CA LYS A 63 0.37 -18.44 -32.19
C LYS A 63 1.37 -17.27 -32.01
N GLY A 64 0.87 -16.09 -31.70
CA GLY A 64 1.59 -14.86 -31.52
C GLY A 64 0.67 -13.86 -30.84
N GLY A 65 0.93 -13.59 -29.56
CA GLY A 65 0.11 -12.73 -28.70
C GLY A 65 -0.24 -11.37 -29.30
N ARG A 66 -1.28 -10.75 -28.75
CA ARG A 66 -1.80 -9.46 -29.19
C ARG A 66 -0.80 -8.35 -28.83
N LYS A 67 -0.54 -7.44 -29.78
CA LYS A 67 0.25 -6.23 -29.51
C LYS A 67 -0.48 -5.35 -28.50
N ILE A 68 0.26 -4.85 -27.52
CA ILE A 68 -0.22 -3.90 -26.52
C ILE A 68 -0.18 -2.49 -27.14
N ASN A 69 -1.18 -1.66 -26.89
CA ASN A 69 -1.14 -0.23 -27.20
C ASN A 69 -0.72 0.60 -25.96
N LEU A 70 -0.31 1.85 -26.16
CA LEU A 70 0.17 2.70 -25.07
C LEU A 70 -0.88 2.88 -23.96
N GLY A 71 -2.15 3.10 -24.34
CA GLY A 71 -3.25 3.26 -23.39
C GLY A 71 -3.47 2.04 -22.50
N GLU A 72 -3.41 0.83 -23.07
CA GLU A 72 -3.50 -0.43 -22.33
C GLU A 72 -2.31 -0.62 -21.40
N ALA A 73 -1.10 -0.29 -21.83
CA ALA A 73 0.08 -0.37 -20.98
C ALA A 73 -0.04 0.58 -19.77
N ILE A 74 -0.46 1.82 -19.99
CA ILE A 74 -0.72 2.79 -18.91
C ILE A 74 -1.77 2.24 -17.95
N GLN A 75 -2.90 1.72 -18.47
CA GLN A 75 -3.95 1.16 -17.62
C GLN A 75 -3.47 -0.05 -16.82
N LEU A 76 -2.65 -0.93 -17.41
CA LEU A 76 -2.06 -2.08 -16.71
C LEU A 76 -1.17 -1.65 -15.55
N ILE A 77 -0.33 -0.62 -15.75
CA ILE A 77 0.52 -0.08 -14.68
C ILE A 77 -0.31 0.61 -13.60
N LEU A 78 -1.37 1.33 -13.96
CA LEU A 78 -2.30 1.91 -12.99
C LEU A 78 -2.98 0.83 -12.14
N ASN A 79 -3.50 -0.21 -12.78
CA ASN A 79 -4.11 -1.36 -12.10
C ASN A 79 -3.09 -2.08 -11.19
N GLN A 80 -1.85 -2.22 -11.64
CA GLN A 80 -0.77 -2.82 -10.84
C GLN A 80 -0.42 -1.98 -9.62
N ASN A 81 -0.43 -0.66 -9.74
CA ASN A 81 -0.22 0.25 -8.61
C ASN A 81 -1.36 0.19 -7.60
N GLU A 82 -2.61 0.14 -8.06
CA GLU A 82 -3.79 -0.04 -7.20
C GLU A 82 -3.73 -1.39 -6.47
N LEU A 83 -3.41 -2.47 -7.21
CA LEU A 83 -3.22 -3.80 -6.63
C LEU A 83 -2.14 -3.79 -5.56
N ARG A 84 -1.01 -3.11 -5.78
CA ARG A 84 0.07 -2.99 -4.80
C ARG A 84 -0.38 -2.31 -3.51
N VAL A 85 -1.22 -1.28 -3.58
CA VAL A 85 -1.82 -0.64 -2.39
C VAL A 85 -2.72 -1.62 -1.66
N LYS A 86 -3.64 -2.28 -2.37
CA LYS A 86 -4.53 -3.30 -1.78
C LYS A 86 -3.76 -4.45 -1.14
N THR A 87 -2.69 -4.93 -1.76
CA THR A 87 -1.83 -5.99 -1.19
C THR A 87 -1.13 -5.52 0.08
N ARG A 88 -0.66 -4.26 0.14
CA ARG A 88 -0.07 -3.71 1.37
C ARG A 88 -1.10 -3.61 2.49
N LEU A 89 -2.31 -3.14 2.17
CA LEU A 89 -3.42 -3.06 3.11
C LEU A 89 -3.81 -4.45 3.64
N MET A 90 -3.91 -5.44 2.75
CA MET A 90 -4.18 -6.83 3.15
C MET A 90 -3.10 -7.37 4.10
N LYS A 91 -1.82 -7.17 3.77
CA LYS A 91 -0.70 -7.58 4.64
C LYS A 91 -0.72 -6.85 5.99
N TYR A 92 -1.12 -5.58 6.00
CA TYR A 92 -1.30 -4.81 7.23
C TYR A 92 -2.37 -5.44 8.11
N TRP A 93 -3.57 -5.68 7.58
CA TRP A 93 -4.68 -6.27 8.33
C TRP A 93 -4.39 -7.69 8.80
N GLN A 94 -3.71 -8.51 8.00
CA GLN A 94 -3.27 -9.85 8.42
C GLN A 94 -2.34 -9.80 9.63
N ARG A 95 -1.39 -8.87 9.67
CA ARG A 95 -0.51 -8.67 10.83
C ARG A 95 -1.27 -8.11 12.03
N PHE A 96 -2.19 -7.18 11.79
CA PHE A 96 -3.02 -6.60 12.84
C PHE A 96 -3.92 -7.65 13.49
N GLU A 97 -4.52 -8.53 12.69
CA GLU A 97 -5.29 -9.68 13.15
C GLU A 97 -4.43 -10.63 14.00
N GLN A 98 -3.19 -10.93 13.56
CA GLN A 98 -2.25 -11.72 14.34
C GLN A 98 -1.95 -11.10 15.71
N LEU A 99 -1.80 -9.78 15.79
CA LEU A 99 -1.60 -9.08 17.07
C LEU A 99 -2.85 -9.14 17.95
N CYS A 100 -4.04 -8.98 17.36
CA CYS A 100 -5.31 -9.12 18.10
C CYS A 100 -5.50 -10.54 18.65
N ASN A 101 -5.16 -11.56 17.87
CA ASN A 101 -5.21 -12.96 18.32
C ASN A 101 -4.22 -13.23 19.44
N LYS A 102 -2.97 -12.75 19.33
CA LYS A 102 -1.99 -12.83 20.43
C LYS A 102 -2.46 -12.14 21.71
N LEU A 103 -3.10 -10.98 21.58
CA LEU A 103 -3.66 -10.25 22.73
C LEU A 103 -4.80 -11.04 23.39
N LYS A 104 -5.64 -11.69 22.58
CA LYS A 104 -6.70 -12.57 23.07
C LYS A 104 -6.12 -13.76 23.82
N ASP A 105 -5.12 -14.43 23.26
CA ASP A 105 -4.44 -15.58 23.90
C ASP A 105 -3.79 -15.17 25.22
N ALA A 106 -3.08 -14.04 25.26
CA ALA A 106 -2.50 -13.48 26.49
C ALA A 106 -3.59 -13.14 27.53
N GLY A 107 -4.74 -12.62 27.08
CA GLY A 107 -5.90 -12.39 27.93
C GLY A 107 -6.50 -13.68 28.51
N GLU A 108 -6.56 -14.75 27.72
CA GLU A 108 -7.01 -16.07 28.18
C GLU A 108 -6.03 -16.68 29.19
N LYS A 109 -4.71 -16.59 28.96
CA LYS A 109 -3.67 -16.98 29.94
C LYS A 109 -3.83 -16.23 31.26
N THR A 110 -4.00 -14.91 31.19
CA THR A 110 -4.19 -14.05 32.37
C THR A 110 -5.41 -14.50 33.19
N LYS A 111 -6.52 -14.83 32.53
CA LYS A 111 -7.72 -15.36 33.19
C LYS A 111 -7.48 -16.75 33.80
N ALA A 112 -6.76 -17.63 33.10
CA ALA A 112 -6.44 -18.96 33.59
C ALA A 112 -5.61 -18.92 34.90
N TYR A 113 -4.56 -18.08 34.94
CA TYR A 113 -3.77 -17.91 36.17
C TYR A 113 -4.57 -17.27 37.29
N ARG A 114 -5.45 -16.31 36.99
CA ARG A 114 -6.35 -15.72 38.00
C ARG A 114 -7.27 -16.78 38.61
N ASN A 115 -7.90 -17.62 37.79
CA ASN A 115 -8.73 -18.71 38.28
C ASN A 115 -7.92 -19.73 39.11
N ALA A 116 -6.66 -20.00 38.72
CA ALA A 116 -5.77 -20.87 39.48
C ALA A 116 -5.39 -20.29 40.85
N ILE A 117 -5.15 -18.96 40.93
CA ILE A 117 -4.92 -18.24 42.18
C ILE A 117 -6.14 -18.38 43.09
N ASP A 118 -7.34 -18.10 42.57
CA ASP A 118 -8.59 -18.19 43.33
C ASP A 118 -8.80 -19.63 43.86
N THR A 119 -8.59 -20.65 43.01
CA THR A 119 -8.69 -22.06 43.40
C THR A 119 -7.66 -22.44 44.48
N CYS A 120 -6.40 -21.98 44.35
CA CYS A 120 -5.36 -22.23 45.34
C CYS A 120 -5.69 -21.55 46.68
N MET A 121 -6.20 -20.31 46.63
CA MET A 121 -6.63 -19.57 47.83
C MET A 121 -7.81 -20.25 48.53
N ASP A 122 -8.82 -20.68 47.78
CA ASP A 122 -9.96 -21.42 48.33
C ASP A 122 -9.54 -22.75 48.97
N THR A 123 -8.61 -23.45 48.34
CA THR A 123 -8.07 -24.71 48.88
C THR A 123 -7.27 -24.46 50.16
N LEU A 124 -6.48 -23.39 50.23
CA LEU A 124 -5.77 -22.98 51.45
C LEU A 124 -6.74 -22.58 52.58
N ASN A 125 -7.81 -21.86 52.25
CA ASN A 125 -8.87 -21.48 53.18
C ASN A 125 -9.58 -22.70 53.78
N GLN A 126 -10.02 -23.64 52.94
CA GLN A 126 -10.69 -24.87 53.37
C GLN A 126 -9.80 -25.74 54.25
N ASN A 127 -8.49 -25.72 53.98
CA ASN A 127 -7.51 -26.40 54.80
C ASN A 127 -7.13 -25.62 56.07
N GLY A 128 -7.81 -24.53 56.45
CA GLY A 128 -7.58 -23.85 57.73
C GLY A 128 -6.22 -23.16 57.86
N ALA A 129 -5.53 -22.89 56.75
CA ALA A 129 -4.19 -22.32 56.73
C ALA A 129 -4.09 -20.96 57.48
N PHE A 130 -5.18 -20.18 57.49
CA PHE A 130 -5.26 -18.88 58.17
C PHE A 130 -5.42 -18.96 59.70
N LEU A 131 -5.72 -20.14 60.24
CA LEU A 131 -5.83 -20.37 61.69
C LEU A 131 -4.51 -20.86 62.30
N GLU A 132 -3.50 -21.15 61.47
CA GLU A 132 -2.22 -21.70 61.90
C GLU A 132 -1.16 -20.61 62.11
N HIS A 133 -0.35 -20.73 63.17
CA HIS A 133 0.75 -19.81 63.50
C HIS A 133 1.79 -19.78 62.34
N PRO A 134 2.51 -18.67 62.10
CA PRO A 134 3.52 -18.56 61.03
C PRO A 134 4.54 -19.72 60.97
N ASP A 135 4.83 -20.34 62.12
CA ASP A 135 5.76 -21.46 62.28
C ASP A 135 5.19 -22.81 61.79
N ALA A 136 3.89 -22.88 61.48
CA ALA A 136 3.23 -24.08 60.96
C ALA A 136 3.71 -24.47 59.56
N TYR A 137 4.29 -23.50 58.83
CA TYR A 137 4.84 -23.69 57.49
C TYR A 137 6.32 -24.12 57.51
N GLU A 138 6.99 -24.02 58.66
CA GLU A 138 8.39 -24.43 58.83
C GLU A 138 8.50 -25.91 59.21
N LEU A 139 9.37 -26.63 58.49
CA LEU A 139 9.71 -28.03 58.74
C LEU A 139 10.87 -28.10 59.72
N THR A 140 10.58 -27.94 61.01
CA THR A 140 11.52 -28.30 62.07
C THR A 140 11.39 -29.79 62.38
N PHE A 141 12.45 -30.57 62.15
CA PHE A 141 12.47 -32.00 62.43
C PHE A 141 13.03 -32.26 63.82
N ASN A 142 12.19 -32.15 64.83
CA ASN A 142 12.42 -32.76 66.13
C ASN A 142 11.85 -34.18 66.09
N GLY A 143 12.65 -35.19 66.44
CA GLY A 143 12.31 -36.61 66.28
C GLY A 143 11.07 -37.14 67.03
N SER A 144 10.23 -36.25 67.55
CA SER A 144 8.97 -36.50 68.27
C SER A 144 7.71 -36.09 67.47
N VAL A 145 7.83 -35.68 66.21
CA VAL A 145 6.69 -35.22 65.40
C VAL A 145 5.89 -36.40 64.83
N SER A 146 4.57 -36.41 65.09
CA SER A 146 3.63 -37.39 64.51
C SER A 146 3.59 -37.30 62.98
N GLN A 147 3.51 -38.46 62.31
CA GLN A 147 3.44 -38.59 60.85
C GLN A 147 2.30 -37.74 60.23
N ASP A 148 1.16 -37.65 60.92
CA ASP A 148 0.01 -36.86 60.47
C ASP A 148 0.30 -35.35 60.46
N LEU A 149 1.04 -34.86 61.46
CA LEU A 149 1.46 -33.46 61.53
C LEU A 149 2.46 -33.12 60.42
N LEU A 150 3.38 -34.04 60.11
CA LEU A 150 4.34 -33.85 59.03
C LEU A 150 3.64 -33.78 57.65
N ASN A 151 2.70 -34.70 57.40
CA ASN A 151 1.90 -34.72 56.16
C ASN A 151 1.09 -33.43 56.00
N ARG A 152 0.50 -32.93 57.09
CA ARG A 152 -0.22 -31.65 57.13
C ARG A 152 0.67 -30.47 56.74
N LYS A 153 1.86 -30.34 57.37
CA LYS A 153 2.82 -29.27 57.06
C LYS A 153 3.32 -29.32 55.61
N LEU A 154 3.63 -30.50 55.10
CA LEU A 154 4.05 -30.70 53.70
C LEU A 154 2.94 -30.30 52.72
N SER A 155 1.70 -30.65 53.01
CA SER A 155 0.53 -30.29 52.22
C SER A 155 0.36 -28.77 52.12
N LEU A 156 0.40 -28.06 53.25
CA LEU A 156 0.29 -26.60 53.30
C LEU A 156 1.45 -25.90 52.57
N ARG A 157 2.68 -26.40 52.72
CA ARG A 157 3.84 -25.88 51.98
C ARG A 157 3.69 -26.06 50.47
N SER A 158 3.21 -27.24 50.04
CA SER A 158 2.94 -27.53 48.63
C SER A 158 1.89 -26.57 48.06
N MET A 159 0.76 -26.38 48.75
CA MET A 159 -0.30 -25.45 48.33
C MET A 159 0.19 -24.00 48.25
N ARG A 160 0.99 -23.56 49.22
CA ARG A 160 1.59 -22.22 49.20
C ARG A 160 2.57 -22.04 48.03
N GLN A 161 3.32 -23.10 47.69
CA GLN A 161 4.18 -23.10 46.50
C GLN A 161 3.36 -23.06 45.21
N CYS A 162 2.25 -23.81 45.10
CA CYS A 162 1.33 -23.73 43.97
C CYS A 162 0.75 -22.33 43.80
N LEU A 163 0.29 -21.71 44.90
CA LEU A 163 -0.19 -20.33 44.89
C LEU A 163 0.89 -19.37 44.40
N LYS A 164 2.12 -19.50 44.92
CA LYS A 164 3.24 -18.65 44.49
C LYS A 164 3.50 -18.79 42.99
N MET A 165 3.57 -20.01 42.46
CA MET A 165 3.75 -20.25 41.03
C MET A 165 2.62 -19.67 40.18
N ALA A 166 1.38 -19.71 40.68
CA ALA A 166 0.23 -19.13 39.99
C ALA A 166 0.28 -17.59 39.98
N VAL A 167 0.74 -16.96 41.06
CA VAL A 167 0.96 -15.50 41.14
C VAL A 167 2.09 -15.07 40.23
N ASP A 168 3.24 -15.74 40.28
CA ASP A 168 4.39 -15.43 39.42
C ASP A 168 4.00 -15.55 37.94
N GLY A 169 3.28 -16.62 37.56
CA GLY A 169 2.78 -16.81 36.19
C GLY A 169 1.71 -15.80 35.78
N TYR A 170 0.88 -15.32 36.72
CA TYR A 170 -0.07 -14.25 36.46
C TYR A 170 0.64 -12.92 36.16
N GLU A 171 1.68 -12.57 36.92
CA GLU A 171 2.48 -11.36 36.70
C GLU A 171 3.16 -11.39 35.32
N GLU A 172 3.76 -12.53 34.94
CA GLU A 172 4.36 -12.72 33.61
C GLU A 172 3.31 -12.58 32.50
N ALA A 173 2.13 -13.21 32.64
CA ALA A 173 1.06 -13.13 31.64
C ALA A 173 0.50 -11.70 31.49
N VAL A 174 0.41 -10.94 32.59
CA VAL A 174 0.01 -9.52 32.56
C VAL A 174 1.05 -8.67 31.82
N GLN A 175 2.33 -8.94 32.05
CA GLN A 175 3.42 -8.24 31.35
C GLN A 175 3.43 -8.56 29.85
N GLU A 176 3.31 -9.83 29.46
CA GLU A 176 3.17 -10.25 28.05
C GLU A 176 1.98 -9.55 27.38
N ARG A 177 0.82 -9.52 28.07
CA ARG A 177 -0.38 -8.86 27.55
C ARG A 177 -0.15 -7.37 27.32
N ARG A 178 0.52 -6.69 28.25
CA ARG A 178 0.84 -5.26 28.15
C ARG A 178 1.75 -4.98 26.96
N GLU A 179 2.80 -5.78 26.77
CA GLU A 179 3.73 -5.63 25.64
C GLU A 179 3.04 -5.82 24.29
N VAL A 180 2.16 -6.81 24.18
CA VAL A 180 1.36 -7.04 22.96
C VAL A 180 0.38 -5.89 22.71
N GLU A 181 -0.23 -5.34 23.77
CA GLU A 181 -1.14 -4.19 23.68
C GLU A 181 -0.41 -2.91 23.22
N GLU A 182 0.79 -2.65 23.77
CA GLU A 182 1.65 -1.54 23.34
C GLU A 182 2.09 -1.72 21.87
N MET A 183 2.50 -2.93 21.48
CA MET A 183 2.86 -3.25 20.09
C MET A 183 1.68 -3.06 19.12
N LYS A 184 0.47 -3.49 19.52
CA LYS A 184 -0.75 -3.29 18.75
C LYS A 184 -1.04 -1.80 18.54
N ASN A 185 -1.00 -1.01 19.62
CA ASN A 185 -1.28 0.42 19.57
C ASN A 185 -0.26 1.19 18.72
N GLU A 186 1.01 0.78 18.75
CA GLU A 186 2.05 1.37 17.88
C GLU A 186 1.79 1.00 16.41
N TYR A 187 1.33 -0.23 16.14
CA TYR A 187 1.00 -0.68 14.79
C TYR A 187 -0.23 0.04 14.21
N GLU A 188 -1.23 0.38 15.04
CA GLU A 188 -2.40 1.17 14.61
C GLU A 188 -2.01 2.55 14.05
N LYS A 189 -0.95 3.16 14.59
CA LYS A 189 -0.46 4.47 14.11
C LYS A 189 0.19 4.39 12.71
N MET A 190 0.55 3.19 12.25
CA MET A 190 1.24 2.96 10.98
C MET A 190 0.31 2.50 9.86
N GLU A 191 -0.99 2.81 9.94
CA GLU A 191 -1.97 2.41 8.94
C GLU A 191 -1.61 2.96 7.53
N PRO A 192 -1.53 2.10 6.50
CA PRO A 192 -1.23 2.54 5.14
C PRO A 192 -2.45 3.20 4.48
N SER A 193 -2.20 3.96 3.40
CA SER A 193 -3.29 4.50 2.57
C SER A 193 -4.17 3.40 1.98
N HIS A 194 -5.49 3.63 2.00
CA HIS A 194 -6.50 2.76 1.42
C HIS A 194 -6.63 2.89 -0.10
N VAL A 195 -6.19 4.03 -0.64
CA VAL A 195 -6.41 4.39 -2.05
C VAL A 195 -5.08 4.80 -2.70
N PHE A 196 -4.87 4.34 -3.93
CA PHE A 196 -3.72 4.75 -4.75
C PHE A 196 -3.88 6.19 -5.27
N MET A 197 -5.02 6.49 -5.88
CA MET A 197 -5.42 7.82 -6.32
C MET A 197 -6.92 8.02 -6.09
N ASN A 198 -7.29 9.17 -5.53
CA ASN A 198 -8.70 9.53 -5.38
C ASN A 198 -9.30 9.97 -6.73
N ASP A 199 -10.62 10.00 -6.85
CA ASP A 199 -11.31 10.45 -8.08
C ASP A 199 -10.88 11.87 -8.52
N TYR A 200 -10.56 12.73 -7.55
CA TYR A 200 -10.03 14.06 -7.83
C TYR A 200 -8.66 14.00 -8.49
N ASP A 201 -7.74 13.19 -7.96
CA ASP A 201 -6.39 13.04 -8.52
C ASP A 201 -6.44 12.33 -9.88
N LYS A 202 -7.39 11.39 -10.06
CA LYS A 202 -7.64 10.71 -11.34
C LYS A 202 -8.05 11.68 -12.43
N ARG A 203 -8.93 12.66 -12.16
CA ARG A 203 -9.31 13.67 -13.16
C ARG A 203 -8.12 14.51 -13.62
N ILE A 204 -7.19 14.83 -12.72
CA ILE A 204 -5.98 15.58 -13.07
C ILE A 204 -5.06 14.70 -13.93
N LEU A 205 -4.94 13.42 -13.59
CA LEU A 205 -4.21 12.47 -14.44
C LEU A 205 -4.84 12.36 -15.83
N ASP A 206 -6.16 12.26 -15.92
CA ASP A 206 -6.89 12.20 -17.18
C ASP A 206 -6.65 13.45 -18.04
N PHE A 207 -6.52 14.64 -17.42
CA PHE A 207 -6.11 15.85 -18.13
C PHE A 207 -4.70 15.75 -18.73
N HIS A 208 -3.73 15.18 -17.99
CA HIS A 208 -2.38 14.96 -18.50
C HIS A 208 -2.33 13.90 -19.59
N LEU A 209 -3.19 12.87 -19.53
CA LEU A 209 -3.37 11.89 -20.60
C LEU A 209 -4.00 12.52 -21.84
N ALA A 210 -4.99 13.38 -21.69
CA ALA A 210 -5.57 14.14 -22.80
C ALA A 210 -4.54 15.09 -23.44
N SER A 211 -3.66 15.69 -22.64
CA SER A 211 -2.54 16.50 -23.13
C SER A 211 -1.56 15.65 -23.94
N LEU A 212 -1.32 14.39 -23.53
CA LEU A 212 -0.49 13.43 -24.27
C LEU A 212 -1.15 13.04 -25.60
N GLU A 213 -2.44 12.72 -25.60
CA GLU A 213 -3.21 12.43 -26.82
C GLU A 213 -3.20 13.60 -27.81
N SER A 214 -3.38 14.82 -27.30
CA SER A 214 -3.30 16.04 -28.11
C SER A 214 -1.93 16.23 -28.74
N SER A 215 -0.88 15.79 -28.06
CA SER A 215 0.49 15.94 -28.53
C SER A 215 0.81 14.92 -29.61
N ILE A 216 0.45 13.66 -29.39
CA ILE A 216 0.62 12.56 -30.36
C ILE A 216 -0.32 12.73 -31.56
N GLY A 217 -1.42 13.47 -31.41
CA GLY A 217 -2.44 13.63 -32.44
C GLY A 217 -3.33 12.39 -32.63
N ALA A 218 -3.32 11.46 -31.68
CA ALA A 218 -4.12 10.24 -31.72
C ALA A 218 -4.52 9.76 -30.31
N PRO A 219 -5.65 9.04 -30.16
CA PRO A 219 -6.01 8.42 -28.89
C PRO A 219 -4.99 7.37 -28.44
N LEU A 220 -4.68 7.26 -27.14
CA LEU A 220 -3.62 6.35 -26.63
C LEU A 220 -3.89 4.88 -26.94
N ARG A 221 -5.16 4.52 -27.17
CA ARG A 221 -5.60 3.18 -27.58
C ARG A 221 -5.16 2.78 -28.99
N THR A 222 -4.81 3.73 -29.86
CA THR A 222 -4.34 3.47 -31.23
C THR A 222 -2.82 3.57 -31.36
N VAL A 223 -2.15 4.14 -30.36
CA VAL A 223 -0.70 4.37 -30.37
C VAL A 223 0.04 3.05 -30.09
N ALA A 224 1.00 2.73 -30.95
CA ALA A 224 1.82 1.54 -30.80
C ALA A 224 2.76 1.68 -29.60
N LEU A 225 2.73 0.72 -28.68
CA LEU A 225 3.51 0.78 -27.44
C LEU A 225 5.03 0.90 -27.66
N LYS A 226 5.56 0.29 -28.72
CA LYS A 226 7.00 0.19 -28.95
C LYS A 226 7.62 1.44 -29.58
N ASP A 227 6.87 2.09 -30.46
CA ASP A 227 7.41 3.06 -31.41
C ASP A 227 6.77 4.46 -31.20
N TRP A 228 6.14 4.68 -30.04
CA TRP A 228 5.45 5.93 -29.73
C TRP A 228 6.40 7.10 -29.48
N ASP A 229 7.65 6.81 -29.11
CA ASP A 229 8.72 7.73 -28.74
C ASP A 229 9.95 7.63 -29.65
N GLN A 230 9.80 7.03 -30.84
CA GLN A 230 10.92 6.79 -31.75
C GLN A 230 11.60 8.06 -32.31
N ASP A 231 10.88 9.19 -32.33
CA ASP A 231 11.36 10.47 -32.83
C ASP A 231 11.92 11.39 -31.74
N ASP A 232 11.86 11.00 -30.46
CA ASP A 232 12.37 11.80 -29.33
C ASP A 232 13.86 12.12 -29.45
N LEU A 233 14.65 11.23 -30.06
CA LEU A 233 16.08 11.45 -30.30
C LEU A 233 16.35 12.63 -31.25
N TYR A 234 15.37 13.02 -32.07
CA TYR A 234 15.49 14.09 -33.06
C TYR A 234 14.83 15.40 -32.62
N GLY A 235 14.47 15.52 -31.33
CA GLY A 235 13.95 16.76 -30.75
C GLY A 235 14.94 17.92 -30.92
N PHE A 236 14.43 19.07 -31.35
CA PHE A 236 15.24 20.28 -31.50
C PHE A 236 15.46 20.98 -30.16
N ASP A 237 16.70 21.40 -29.91
CA ASP A 237 17.01 22.28 -28.79
C ASP A 237 16.37 23.66 -28.98
N GLY A 238 15.81 24.20 -27.91
CA GLY A 238 15.26 25.55 -27.87
C GLY A 238 13.81 25.60 -27.38
N SER A 239 13.28 26.82 -27.26
CA SER A 239 11.89 27.02 -26.88
C SER A 239 10.97 26.87 -28.08
N HIS A 240 9.82 26.19 -27.91
CA HIS A 240 8.78 26.19 -28.93
C HIS A 240 8.34 27.64 -29.26
N ILE A 241 8.06 27.89 -30.54
CA ILE A 241 7.65 29.18 -31.10
C ILE A 241 6.35 29.02 -31.87
N THR A 242 5.55 30.08 -31.97
CA THR A 242 4.32 30.08 -32.80
C THR A 242 4.44 31.08 -33.94
N GLY A 243 4.23 30.60 -35.16
CA GLY A 243 4.04 31.44 -36.33
C GLY A 243 2.56 31.69 -36.60
N SER A 244 2.24 32.82 -37.25
CA SER A 244 0.94 32.98 -37.92
C SER A 244 1.15 33.06 -39.42
N CYS A 245 0.38 32.28 -40.16
CA CYS A 245 0.31 32.40 -41.61
C CYS A 245 -1.04 33.01 -41.98
N LYS A 246 -1.00 34.11 -42.72
CA LYS A 246 -2.19 34.75 -43.30
C LYS A 246 -2.10 34.67 -44.82
N PHE A 247 -3.21 34.37 -45.45
CA PHE A 247 -3.33 34.51 -46.90
C PHE A 247 -3.63 35.98 -47.22
N ILE A 248 -2.76 36.61 -48.01
CA ILE A 248 -2.96 37.97 -48.52
C ILE A 248 -2.78 37.90 -50.03
N ASN A 249 -3.80 38.30 -50.80
CA ASN A 249 -3.77 38.29 -52.27
C ASN A 249 -3.37 36.95 -52.91
N ASN A 250 -3.96 35.83 -52.46
CA ASN A 250 -3.62 34.46 -52.88
C ASN A 250 -2.17 34.01 -52.62
N GLU A 251 -1.36 34.81 -51.93
CA GLU A 251 -0.04 34.42 -51.44
C GLU A 251 -0.10 34.08 -49.94
N LYS A 252 0.47 32.93 -49.56
CA LYS A 252 0.71 32.60 -48.15
C LYS A 252 1.86 33.46 -47.64
N ARG A 253 1.59 34.40 -46.74
CA ARG A 253 2.63 35.09 -45.97
C ARG A 253 2.66 34.54 -44.55
N CYS A 254 3.78 33.93 -44.19
CA CYS A 254 4.04 33.45 -42.84
C CYS A 254 4.91 34.46 -42.11
N THR A 255 4.43 34.90 -40.95
CA THR A 255 5.15 35.81 -40.07
C THR A 255 5.33 35.12 -38.71
N LEU A 256 6.51 35.25 -38.15
CA LEU A 256 6.81 34.75 -36.82
C LEU A 256 6.14 35.74 -35.84
N VAL A 257 5.06 35.30 -35.19
CA VAL A 257 4.19 36.21 -34.41
C VAL A 257 4.64 36.32 -32.97
N SER A 258 5.11 35.23 -32.38
CA SER A 258 5.68 35.25 -31.04
C SER A 258 6.40 33.94 -30.72
N VAL A 259 7.36 34.03 -29.81
CA VAL A 259 7.87 32.87 -29.06
C VAL A 259 6.81 32.51 -28.02
N ASN A 260 5.79 31.75 -28.42
CA ASN A 260 4.84 31.19 -27.46
C ASN A 260 5.35 29.82 -27.00
N PHE A 261 5.61 29.74 -25.70
CA PHE A 261 5.82 28.48 -24.99
C PHE A 261 4.50 27.70 -24.95
N LEU A 262 4.14 27.02 -26.04
CA LEU A 262 3.10 26.00 -26.03
C LEU A 262 3.59 24.86 -25.14
N HIS A 263 3.02 24.75 -23.95
CA HIS A 263 3.40 23.71 -23.01
C HIS A 263 2.71 22.41 -23.39
N ASN A 264 3.48 21.53 -24.03
CA ASN A 264 3.34 20.11 -23.84
C ASN A 264 4.37 19.73 -22.76
N PRO A 265 4.00 19.22 -21.57
CA PRO A 265 4.98 18.68 -20.62
C PRO A 265 5.77 17.49 -21.21
N TYR A 266 5.34 16.93 -22.35
CA TYR A 266 6.06 15.95 -23.17
C TYR A 266 6.84 16.62 -24.31
N SER A 267 7.40 17.81 -24.08
CA SER A 267 8.03 18.74 -25.06
C SER A 267 9.21 18.20 -25.88
N PHE A 268 9.45 16.89 -25.92
CA PHE A 268 10.28 16.27 -26.95
C PHE A 268 9.46 15.75 -28.16
N MET A 269 8.13 15.64 -28.04
CA MET A 269 7.30 15.09 -29.11
C MET A 269 6.63 16.16 -29.99
N HIS A 270 6.95 16.02 -31.28
CA HIS A 270 6.35 16.60 -32.48
C HIS A 270 6.86 17.94 -33.04
N ILE A 271 7.67 17.79 -34.10
CA ILE A 271 7.42 18.45 -35.39
C ILE A 271 6.88 17.38 -36.36
N GLN A 272 5.62 17.49 -36.78
CA GLN A 272 5.21 17.00 -38.09
C GLN A 272 4.41 18.08 -38.82
N LEU A 273 5.12 18.79 -39.70
CA LEU A 273 4.55 19.31 -40.93
C LEU A 273 5.32 18.64 -42.05
N GLN A 274 4.68 17.75 -42.80
CA GLN A 274 5.01 17.60 -44.22
C GLN A 274 3.86 16.94 -45.01
N ASN A 275 3.32 17.78 -45.90
CA ASN A 275 2.55 17.59 -47.14
C ASN A 275 1.21 16.85 -47.11
#